data_AF-A0A2P2GMG5-F1
#
_entry.id   AF-A0A2P2GMG5-F1
#
_cell.length_a   1.000
_cell.length_b   1.000
_cell.length_c   1.000
_cell.angle_alpha   90.00
_cell.angle_beta   90.00
_cell.angle_gamma   90.00
#
_symmetry.space_group_name_H-M   'P 1'
#
loop_
_entity.id
_entity.type
_entity.pdbx_description
1 polymer ?
#
loop_
_entity_poly.entity_id
_entity_poly.type
_entity_poly.pdbx_seq_one_letter_code
_entity_poly.pdbx_strand_id
1 'polypeptide(L)'
;MADELGHRRTRHAVVIGGSLAGLLAARVLSEHAERVTVVERDRYPEGPEARPGVPQGRHLHVLIEGGQRALDELLPGFMDELHGLGAPKVGVPQDMVQWQNGHWYVRSEATAYFYTGPRPQLEWLVRQRVAADPRIELVEGTETVGLLGDAARVRGVLVRERGAGTDREPRALEADLVVDASGRSTKAPDWLAAIGAEAPHEETLDTGLAYGTRFYRSPAADPSTDALGYYVVPNPTQVHSGVVLPLGDGRHVVTLGGLRDDVPSTDEDLFEEYARKLPHPVVSEWLAKAEPLTPVYGSRKTTNVRRRYDRPGRRPAGFLATGDALCAFNPIYGQGMAVAALSALALRKALADPRRTPTTRRVQRALFDASKQAWDISAGADKNMPGVTGNAVGTGVTDRLTGWYMRRVQARASGNPVVGTPFRAALTLTAPLTGLFAPSVARAVLFGPVPETPAEPPLLRGEAGGS
;
A
#
# COMPACT_ATOMS: atom_id res chain seq x y z
N MET A 1 24.99 0.59 -25.02
CA MET A 1 25.36 1.97 -24.66
C MET A 1 24.16 2.89 -24.39
N ALA A 2 23.14 3.02 -25.27
CA ALA A 2 22.07 4.02 -25.09
C ALA A 2 21.05 3.77 -23.95
N ASP A 3 20.96 2.53 -23.43
CA ASP A 3 20.02 2.10 -22.39
C ASP A 3 20.73 1.65 -21.10
N GLU A 4 21.98 2.05 -20.87
CA GLU A 4 22.75 1.63 -19.69
C GLU A 4 22.59 2.65 -18.56
N LEU A 5 22.13 2.20 -17.39
CA LEU A 5 21.88 3.04 -16.20
C LEU A 5 23.02 2.99 -15.17
N GLY A 6 24.07 2.18 -15.37
CA GLY A 6 25.03 1.85 -14.29
C GLY A 6 26.49 1.71 -14.67
N HIS A 7 26.91 2.10 -15.87
CA HIS A 7 28.34 2.11 -16.25
C HIS A 7 28.96 3.51 -16.35
N ARG A 8 28.15 4.57 -16.34
CA ARG A 8 28.55 5.95 -16.00
C ARG A 8 27.73 6.34 -14.78
N ARG A 9 28.33 7.00 -13.77
CA ARG A 9 27.54 7.63 -12.70
C ARG A 9 26.48 8.48 -13.39
N THR A 10 25.21 8.19 -13.11
CA THR A 10 24.10 9.04 -13.56
C THR A 10 24.42 10.43 -13.01
N ARG A 11 24.63 11.45 -13.84
CA ARG A 11 25.02 12.76 -13.28
C ARG A 11 23.84 13.35 -12.53
N HIS A 12 22.66 13.21 -13.11
CA HIS A 12 21.45 13.74 -12.52
C HIS A 12 20.25 12.82 -12.75
N ALA A 13 19.58 12.44 -11.65
CA ALA A 13 18.28 11.78 -11.70
C ALA A 13 17.18 12.75 -11.24
N VAL A 14 16.01 12.67 -11.87
CA VAL A 14 14.80 13.39 -11.43
C VAL A 14 13.76 12.38 -10.98
N VAL A 15 13.16 12.63 -9.82
CA VAL A 15 12.02 11.87 -9.31
C VAL A 15 10.79 12.76 -9.34
N ILE A 16 9.73 12.34 -10.04
CA ILE A 16 8.45 13.05 -10.10
C ILE A 16 7.58 12.58 -8.95
N GLY A 17 7.22 13.48 -8.04
CA GLY A 17 6.40 13.21 -6.87
C GLY A 17 7.22 12.88 -5.63
N GLY A 18 6.92 13.57 -4.53
CA GLY A 18 7.56 13.43 -3.22
C GLY A 18 6.76 12.58 -2.23
N SER A 19 6.08 11.57 -2.73
CA SER A 19 5.40 10.56 -1.90
C SER A 19 6.41 9.61 -1.27
N LEU A 20 5.96 8.68 -0.42
CA LEU A 20 6.81 7.62 0.14
C LEU A 20 7.61 6.88 -0.96
N ALA A 21 6.98 6.53 -2.08
CA ALA A 21 7.66 5.86 -3.19
C ALA A 21 8.75 6.74 -3.84
N GLY A 22 8.47 8.04 -4.00
CA GLY A 22 9.41 8.98 -4.58
C GLY A 22 10.61 9.27 -3.68
N LEU A 23 10.38 9.49 -2.39
CA LEU A 23 11.44 9.73 -1.41
C LEU A 23 12.35 8.50 -1.25
N LEU A 24 11.79 7.29 -1.21
CA LEU A 24 12.59 6.07 -1.13
C LEU A 24 13.34 5.78 -2.44
N ALA A 25 12.75 6.08 -3.61
CA ALA A 25 13.46 6.01 -4.88
C ALA A 25 14.62 7.02 -4.91
N ALA A 26 14.41 8.26 -4.45
CA ALA A 26 15.45 9.28 -4.38
C ALA A 26 16.60 8.87 -3.46
N ARG A 27 16.29 8.30 -2.29
CA ARG A 27 17.28 7.74 -1.35
C ARG A 27 18.15 6.68 -1.99
N VAL A 28 17.57 5.78 -2.78
CA VAL A 28 18.34 4.74 -3.49
C VAL A 28 19.14 5.34 -4.63
N LEU A 29 18.54 6.25 -5.40
CA LEU A 29 19.22 6.91 -6.51
C LEU A 29 20.41 7.76 -6.06
N SER A 30 20.42 8.31 -4.84
CA SER A 30 21.58 9.06 -4.34
C SER A 30 22.83 8.19 -4.20
N GLU A 31 22.69 6.87 -4.06
CA GLU A 31 23.80 5.90 -4.06
C GLU A 31 24.44 5.73 -5.46
N HIS A 32 23.71 6.08 -6.53
CA HIS A 32 24.10 5.82 -7.92
C HIS A 32 24.20 7.09 -8.79
N ALA A 33 23.70 8.22 -8.31
CA ALA A 33 23.71 9.50 -9.00
C ALA A 33 24.53 10.57 -8.26
N GLU A 34 25.09 11.54 -8.99
CA GLU A 34 25.79 12.69 -8.38
C GLU A 34 24.79 13.68 -7.77
N ARG A 35 23.62 13.85 -8.40
CA ARG A 35 22.51 14.66 -7.92
C ARG A 35 21.17 13.96 -8.16
N VAL A 36 20.24 14.11 -7.23
CA VAL A 36 18.85 13.69 -7.37
C VAL A 36 17.94 14.89 -7.08
N THR A 37 17.01 15.21 -7.98
CA THR A 37 16.00 16.24 -7.74
C THR A 37 14.62 15.62 -7.64
N VAL A 38 13.94 15.80 -6.53
CA VAL A 38 12.54 15.39 -6.34
C VAL A 38 11.64 16.58 -6.63
N VAL A 39 10.77 16.46 -7.63
CA VAL A 39 9.81 17.51 -8.01
C VAL A 39 8.46 17.20 -7.37
N GLU A 40 8.02 18.04 -6.44
CA GLU A 40 6.77 17.88 -5.70
C GLU A 40 5.86 19.08 -5.92
N ARG A 41 4.59 18.81 -6.24
CA ARG A 41 3.59 19.86 -6.51
C ARG A 41 3.12 20.55 -5.23
N ASP A 42 3.14 19.86 -4.11
CA ASP A 42 2.81 20.46 -2.82
C ASP A 42 3.99 21.22 -2.23
N ARG A 43 3.68 22.05 -1.23
CA ARG A 43 4.66 22.48 -0.24
C ARG A 43 4.53 21.57 0.98
N TYR A 44 5.64 21.13 1.54
CA TYR A 44 5.64 20.26 2.70
C TYR A 44 5.29 21.05 3.96
N PRO A 45 4.45 20.49 4.85
CA PRO A 45 4.30 21.04 6.18
C PRO A 45 5.61 20.90 6.96
N GLU A 46 5.85 21.80 7.91
CA GLU A 46 6.99 21.72 8.82
C GLU A 46 6.92 20.44 9.69
N GLY A 47 5.70 20.07 10.10
CA GLY A 47 5.42 18.92 10.95
C GLY A 47 4.84 17.68 10.25
N PRO A 48 4.46 16.66 11.04
CA PRO A 48 3.84 15.42 10.58
C PRO A 48 2.34 15.61 10.25
N GLU A 49 2.04 16.53 9.34
CA GLU A 49 0.67 16.90 8.98
C GLU A 49 0.27 16.38 7.59
N ALA A 50 -1.05 16.20 7.39
CA ALA A 50 -1.58 15.78 6.10
C ALA A 50 -1.42 16.89 5.04
N ARG A 51 -1.09 16.50 3.81
CA ARG A 51 -0.93 17.43 2.67
C ARG A 51 -1.86 17.08 1.50
N PRO A 52 -2.27 18.06 0.66
CA PRO A 52 -3.25 17.84 -0.42
C PRO A 52 -2.88 16.76 -1.44
N GLY A 53 -1.59 16.57 -1.72
CA GLY A 53 -1.03 15.59 -2.65
C GLY A 53 -1.03 14.15 -2.12
N VAL A 54 -1.29 13.95 -0.84
CA VAL A 54 -1.46 12.63 -0.22
C VAL A 54 -2.80 12.63 0.54
N PRO A 55 -3.95 12.66 -0.17
CA PRO A 55 -5.27 12.61 0.47
C PRO A 55 -5.45 11.37 1.36
N GLN A 56 -4.70 10.31 1.07
CA GLN A 56 -4.62 9.10 1.87
C GLN A 56 -4.17 9.37 3.32
N GLY A 57 -3.45 10.46 3.61
CA GLY A 57 -2.99 10.79 4.96
C GLY A 57 -4.11 10.94 6.00
N ARG A 58 -5.37 11.11 5.56
CA ARG A 58 -6.56 11.21 6.42
C ARG A 58 -7.28 9.88 6.67
N HIS A 59 -6.79 8.80 6.07
CA HIS A 59 -7.40 7.48 6.13
C HIS A 59 -6.54 6.50 6.93
N LEU A 60 -7.16 5.38 7.36
CA LEU A 60 -6.44 4.30 8.03
C LEU A 60 -5.32 3.77 7.15
N HIS A 61 -4.13 3.63 7.74
CA HIS A 61 -2.96 3.01 7.13
C HIS A 61 -2.27 2.12 8.16
N VAL A 62 -1.72 1.01 7.69
CA VAL A 62 -0.86 0.15 8.48
C VAL A 62 0.44 -0.06 7.73
N LEU A 63 1.56 0.03 8.43
CA LEU A 63 2.85 -0.42 7.89
C LEU A 63 3.01 -1.90 8.25
N ILE A 64 2.78 -2.76 7.27
CA ILE A 64 2.95 -4.22 7.41
C ILE A 64 4.44 -4.61 7.48
N GLU A 65 4.72 -5.76 8.06
CA GLU A 65 6.08 -6.20 8.42
C GLU A 65 7.09 -6.22 7.25
N GLY A 66 6.68 -6.62 6.05
CA GLY A 66 7.56 -6.56 4.87
C GLY A 66 8.01 -5.13 4.55
N GLY A 67 7.13 -4.14 4.77
CA GLY A 67 7.45 -2.72 4.64
C GLY A 67 8.34 -2.20 5.77
N GLN A 68 8.16 -2.69 7.00
CA GLN A 68 9.00 -2.34 8.15
C GLN A 68 10.45 -2.77 7.90
N ARG A 69 10.66 -4.05 7.54
CA ARG A 69 11.98 -4.59 7.23
C ARG A 69 12.64 -3.83 6.08
N ALA A 70 11.87 -3.52 5.03
CA ALA A 70 12.40 -2.79 3.88
C ALA A 70 12.76 -1.33 4.21
N LEU A 71 11.95 -0.64 5.01
CA LEU A 71 12.26 0.72 5.46
C LEU A 71 13.52 0.75 6.33
N ASP A 72 13.67 -0.18 7.26
CA ASP A 72 14.84 -0.24 8.14
C ASP A 72 16.12 -0.59 7.36
N GLU A 73 16.02 -1.41 6.30
CA GLU A 73 17.15 -1.71 5.40
C GLU A 73 17.53 -0.51 4.48
N LEU A 74 16.59 0.37 4.19
CA LEU A 74 16.82 1.59 3.38
C LEU A 74 17.28 2.77 4.25
N LEU A 75 16.75 2.86 5.46
CA LEU A 75 16.92 3.92 6.44
C LEU A 75 17.17 3.27 7.81
N PRO A 76 18.42 2.87 8.13
CA PRO A 76 18.72 2.18 9.38
C PRO A 76 18.23 2.92 10.63
N GLY A 77 17.60 2.17 11.55
CA GLY A 77 17.04 2.68 12.81
C GLY A 77 15.68 3.38 12.65
N PHE A 78 15.07 3.33 11.46
CA PHE A 78 13.82 4.02 11.17
C PHE A 78 12.67 3.52 12.06
N MET A 79 12.60 2.20 12.27
CA MET A 79 11.49 1.62 13.03
C MET A 79 11.57 1.97 14.52
N ASP A 80 12.78 2.05 15.08
CA ASP A 80 12.99 2.45 16.47
C ASP A 80 12.62 3.92 16.70
N GLU A 81 13.00 4.80 15.77
CA GLU A 81 12.59 6.21 15.82
C GLU A 81 11.08 6.37 15.63
N LEU A 82 10.47 5.65 14.69
CA LEU A 82 9.01 5.68 14.48
C LEU A 82 8.27 5.23 15.74
N HIS A 83 8.79 4.20 16.42
CA HIS A 83 8.26 3.77 17.71
C HIS A 83 8.44 4.83 18.80
N GLY A 84 9.61 5.46 18.88
CA GLY A 84 9.89 6.56 19.80
C GLY A 84 9.00 7.79 19.60
N LEU A 85 8.48 7.99 18.38
CA LEU A 85 7.48 9.01 18.07
C LEU A 85 6.03 8.61 18.48
N GLY A 86 5.86 7.47 19.15
CA GLY A 86 4.57 7.03 19.69
C GLY A 86 3.71 6.21 18.73
N ALA A 87 4.24 5.77 17.58
CA ALA A 87 3.49 4.91 16.66
C ALA A 87 3.19 3.54 17.31
N PRO A 88 1.91 3.15 17.48
CA PRO A 88 1.57 1.88 18.12
C PRO A 88 2.03 0.68 17.29
N LYS A 89 2.44 -0.37 17.99
CA LYS A 89 2.76 -1.68 17.41
C LYS A 89 1.69 -2.68 17.82
N VAL A 90 0.97 -3.24 16.84
CA VAL A 90 -0.14 -4.18 17.04
C VAL A 90 0.27 -5.56 16.51
N GLY A 91 0.27 -6.58 17.37
CA GLY A 91 0.56 -7.96 17.02
C GLY A 91 -0.68 -8.73 16.57
N VAL A 92 -0.61 -9.41 15.43
CA VAL A 92 -1.75 -10.17 14.88
C VAL A 92 -1.48 -11.68 14.85
N PRO A 93 -2.48 -12.52 15.18
CA PRO A 93 -3.88 -12.18 15.53
C PRO A 93 -4.10 -11.82 17.01
N GLN A 94 -3.06 -11.78 17.85
CA GLN A 94 -3.15 -11.65 19.31
C GLN A 94 -3.92 -10.42 19.81
N ASP A 95 -3.61 -9.26 19.27
CA ASP A 95 -4.05 -7.97 19.80
C ASP A 95 -5.34 -7.48 19.14
N MET A 96 -5.89 -8.23 18.18
CA MET A 96 -7.06 -7.82 17.40
C MET A 96 -8.19 -8.84 17.47
N VAL A 97 -9.42 -8.34 17.56
CA VAL A 97 -10.63 -9.14 17.31
C VAL A 97 -10.91 -9.09 15.81
N GLN A 98 -10.82 -10.23 15.13
CA GLN A 98 -10.94 -10.31 13.68
C GLN A 98 -12.08 -11.25 13.26
N TRP A 99 -12.97 -10.74 12.41
CA TRP A 99 -14.00 -11.51 11.70
C TRP A 99 -13.64 -11.63 10.22
N GLN A 100 -13.57 -12.85 9.71
CA GLN A 100 -13.33 -13.08 8.29
C GLN A 100 -13.99 -14.39 7.84
N ASN A 101 -14.66 -14.34 6.68
CA ASN A 101 -15.34 -15.48 6.07
C ASN A 101 -16.32 -16.21 6.99
N GLY A 102 -17.03 -15.49 7.86
CA GLY A 102 -18.03 -16.07 8.76
C GLY A 102 -17.46 -16.63 10.06
N HIS A 103 -16.18 -16.40 10.34
CA HIS A 103 -15.50 -16.94 11.52
C HIS A 103 -14.78 -15.85 12.31
N TRP A 104 -14.83 -15.95 13.64
CA TRP A 104 -13.93 -15.24 14.52
C TRP A 104 -12.54 -15.89 14.49
N TYR A 105 -11.50 -15.08 14.47
CA TYR A 105 -10.13 -15.58 14.58
C TYR A 105 -9.79 -15.89 16.04
N VAL A 106 -9.09 -17.00 16.25
CA VAL A 106 -8.47 -17.29 17.54
C VAL A 106 -7.36 -16.27 17.79
N ARG A 107 -7.40 -15.61 18.95
CA ARG A 107 -6.36 -14.68 19.41
C ARG A 107 -5.21 -15.46 20.04
N SER A 108 -4.39 -16.07 19.17
CA SER A 108 -3.14 -16.75 19.53
C SER A 108 -1.97 -15.79 19.64
N GLU A 109 -0.79 -16.29 20.03
CA GLU A 109 0.46 -15.53 19.96
C GLU A 109 0.64 -14.83 18.60
N ALA A 110 1.15 -13.60 18.65
CA ALA A 110 1.35 -12.79 17.46
C ALA A 110 2.38 -13.44 16.52
N THR A 111 2.07 -13.46 15.23
CA THR A 111 2.93 -14.04 14.17
C THR A 111 3.31 -13.03 13.10
N ALA A 112 2.76 -11.82 13.19
CA ALA A 112 3.17 -10.64 12.44
C ALA A 112 2.82 -9.39 13.26
N TYR A 113 3.45 -8.26 12.93
CA TYR A 113 3.22 -6.98 13.61
C TYR A 113 2.90 -5.88 12.61
N PHE A 114 2.02 -4.97 13.00
CA PHE A 114 1.66 -3.76 12.27
C PHE A 114 2.06 -2.52 13.07
N TYR A 115 2.51 -1.47 12.37
CA TYR A 115 2.54 -0.12 12.94
C TYR A 115 1.34 0.67 12.42
N THR A 116 0.54 1.21 13.33
CA THR A 116 -0.79 1.79 13.04
C THR A 116 -0.86 3.30 13.28
N GLY A 117 0.28 3.96 13.50
CA GLY A 117 0.36 5.41 13.68
C GLY A 117 -0.05 6.22 12.44
N PRO A 118 -0.29 7.55 12.58
CA PRO A 118 -0.71 8.39 11.46
C PRO A 118 0.30 8.36 10.31
N ARG A 119 -0.17 8.07 9.10
CA ARG A 119 0.68 8.08 7.89
C ARG A 119 1.49 9.37 7.71
N PRO A 120 0.97 10.58 7.99
CA PRO A 120 1.76 11.80 7.93
C PRO A 120 3.02 11.80 8.80
N GLN A 121 2.99 11.13 9.96
CA GLN A 121 4.16 11.00 10.85
C GLN A 121 5.26 10.15 10.21
N LEU A 122 4.88 8.99 9.64
CA LEU A 122 5.80 8.13 8.89
C LEU A 122 6.40 8.87 7.69
N GLU A 123 5.56 9.54 6.87
CA GLU A 123 6.05 10.26 5.68
C GLU A 123 6.93 11.46 6.06
N TRP A 124 6.63 12.15 7.16
CA TRP A 124 7.49 13.20 7.69
C TRP A 124 8.86 12.64 8.11
N LEU A 125 8.91 11.54 8.86
CA LEU A 125 10.17 10.93 9.28
C LEU A 125 11.00 10.48 8.07
N VAL A 126 10.38 9.85 7.06
CA VAL A 126 11.08 9.49 5.82
C VAL A 126 11.61 10.75 5.13
N ARG A 127 10.80 11.80 5.02
CA ARG A 127 11.24 13.07 4.41
C ARG A 127 12.45 13.65 5.12
N GLN A 128 12.45 13.71 6.46
CA GLN A 128 13.59 14.21 7.24
C GLN A 128 14.86 13.41 6.97
N ARG A 129 14.77 12.07 7.01
CA ARG A 129 15.93 11.19 6.76
C ARG A 129 16.45 11.29 5.32
N VAL A 130 15.56 11.45 4.34
CA VAL A 130 15.94 11.56 2.92
C VAL A 130 16.52 12.94 2.59
N ALA A 131 15.93 14.01 3.11
CA ALA A 131 16.39 15.38 2.90
C ALA A 131 17.75 15.67 3.57
N ALA A 132 18.16 14.85 4.55
CA ALA A 132 19.47 14.96 5.18
C ALA A 132 20.64 14.59 4.24
N ASP A 133 20.39 13.91 3.11
CA ASP A 133 21.41 13.62 2.11
C ASP A 133 21.61 14.83 1.18
N PRO A 134 22.79 15.49 1.16
CA PRO A 134 23.02 16.71 0.38
C PRO A 134 22.98 16.49 -1.14
N ARG A 135 22.97 15.24 -1.62
CA ARG A 135 22.78 14.91 -3.04
C ARG A 135 21.32 15.01 -3.47
N ILE A 136 20.38 15.08 -2.53
CA ILE A 136 18.95 15.07 -2.79
C ILE A 136 18.39 16.49 -2.59
N GLU A 137 17.87 17.05 -3.66
CA GLU A 137 17.21 18.36 -3.68
C GLU A 137 15.69 18.17 -3.78
N LEU A 138 14.94 18.75 -2.84
CA LEU A 138 13.48 18.77 -2.88
C LEU A 138 13.01 20.10 -3.49
N VAL A 139 12.35 20.03 -4.65
CA VAL A 139 11.77 21.18 -5.34
C VAL A 139 10.26 21.15 -5.15
N GLU A 140 9.79 21.96 -4.22
CA GLU A 140 8.38 22.07 -3.82
C GLU A 140 7.58 23.02 -4.71
N GLY A 141 6.25 22.97 -4.59
CA GLY A 141 5.34 23.87 -5.31
C GLY A 141 5.50 23.82 -6.83
N THR A 142 6.01 22.71 -7.36
CA THR A 142 6.41 22.57 -8.76
C THR A 142 5.78 21.34 -9.39
N GLU A 143 5.07 21.53 -10.49
CA GLU A 143 4.43 20.46 -11.25
C GLU A 143 5.32 20.02 -12.42
N THR A 144 5.46 18.72 -12.61
CA THR A 144 5.92 18.20 -13.91
C THR A 144 4.75 18.22 -14.87
N VAL A 145 4.97 18.79 -16.06
CA VAL A 145 3.93 18.99 -17.08
C VAL A 145 4.26 18.28 -18.40
N GLY A 146 5.45 17.71 -18.53
CA GLY A 146 5.87 16.94 -19.69
C GLY A 146 7.22 16.27 -19.51
N LEU A 147 7.61 15.44 -20.48
CA LEU A 147 8.94 14.84 -20.57
C LEU A 147 9.76 15.56 -21.65
N LEU A 148 11.07 15.61 -21.45
CA LEU A 148 12.04 15.99 -22.48
C LEU A 148 12.58 14.74 -23.16
N GLY A 149 12.77 14.79 -24.48
CA GLY A 149 13.35 13.69 -25.25
C GLY A 149 12.47 13.24 -26.41
N ASP A 150 12.59 11.97 -26.76
CA ASP A 150 11.93 11.36 -27.91
C ASP A 150 11.53 9.90 -27.63
N ALA A 151 11.03 9.21 -28.65
CA ALA A 151 10.58 7.83 -28.57
C ALA A 151 11.69 6.83 -28.17
N ALA A 152 12.96 7.22 -28.26
CA ALA A 152 14.11 6.40 -27.94
C ALA A 152 14.70 6.70 -26.55
N ARG A 153 14.69 7.95 -26.10
CA ARG A 153 15.25 8.32 -24.78
C ARG A 153 14.59 9.54 -24.14
N VAL A 154 14.24 9.41 -22.86
CA VAL A 154 13.90 10.52 -21.98
C VAL A 154 15.17 11.18 -21.46
N ARG A 155 15.20 12.52 -21.49
CA ARG A 155 16.36 13.36 -21.17
C ARG A 155 16.06 14.39 -20.07
N GLY A 156 14.92 14.27 -19.40
CA GLY A 156 14.50 15.19 -18.35
C GLY A 156 13.00 15.42 -18.35
N VAL A 157 12.59 16.49 -17.69
CA VAL A 157 11.19 16.87 -17.50
C VAL A 157 10.97 18.35 -17.83
N LEU A 158 9.75 18.67 -18.23
CA LEU A 158 9.25 20.04 -18.26
C LEU A 158 8.53 20.29 -16.94
N VAL A 159 8.88 21.38 -16.25
CA VAL A 159 8.27 21.72 -14.97
C VAL A 159 7.73 23.15 -14.95
N ARG A 160 6.73 23.38 -14.11
CA ARG A 160 6.09 24.68 -13.95
C ARG A 160 5.74 24.91 -12.49
N GLU A 161 5.88 26.15 -12.02
CA GLU A 161 5.41 26.52 -10.69
C GLU A 161 3.89 26.30 -10.60
N ARG A 162 3.45 25.67 -9.51
CA ARG A 162 2.04 25.35 -9.30
C ARG A 162 1.22 26.63 -9.17
N GLY A 163 0.13 26.71 -9.93
CA GLY A 163 -0.77 27.87 -9.93
C GLY A 163 -0.32 29.04 -10.82
N ALA A 164 0.83 28.94 -11.49
CA ALA A 164 1.37 30.02 -12.33
C ALA A 164 0.63 30.27 -13.66
N GLY A 165 -0.60 29.75 -13.83
CA GLY A 165 -1.37 29.81 -15.08
C GLY A 165 -0.75 28.99 -16.21
N THR A 166 -1.48 28.84 -17.32
CA THR A 166 -0.95 28.19 -18.54
C THR A 166 -0.02 29.11 -19.35
N ASP A 167 -0.04 30.41 -19.05
CA ASP A 167 0.61 31.45 -19.84
C ASP A 167 2.12 31.57 -19.57
N ARG A 168 2.60 30.99 -18.46
CA ARG A 168 4.03 30.84 -18.21
C ARG A 168 4.55 29.56 -18.85
N GLU A 169 5.51 29.73 -19.76
CA GLU A 169 6.23 28.65 -20.41
C GLU A 169 6.87 27.70 -19.38
N PRO A 170 6.70 26.38 -19.53
CA PRO A 170 7.39 25.40 -18.69
C PRO A 170 8.91 25.52 -18.82
N ARG A 171 9.63 25.36 -17.71
CA ARG A 171 11.10 25.31 -17.70
C ARG A 171 11.59 23.87 -17.91
N ALA A 172 12.66 23.71 -18.68
CA ALA A 172 13.35 22.43 -18.84
C ALA A 172 14.20 22.11 -17.59
N LEU A 173 14.11 20.87 -17.13
CA LEU A 173 15.01 20.28 -16.15
C LEU A 173 15.59 18.99 -16.75
N GLU A 174 16.80 19.09 -17.28
CA GLU A 174 17.50 17.96 -17.89
C GLU A 174 17.88 16.92 -16.84
N ALA A 175 17.85 15.64 -17.22
CA ALA A 175 18.26 14.52 -16.37
C ALA A 175 18.67 13.31 -17.23
N ASP A 176 19.53 12.46 -16.68
CA ASP A 176 19.93 11.21 -17.31
C ASP A 176 18.92 10.08 -17.07
N LEU A 177 18.16 10.19 -15.98
CA LEU A 177 17.13 9.25 -15.56
C LEU A 177 15.96 10.01 -14.93
N VAL A 178 14.74 9.70 -15.36
CA VAL A 178 13.49 10.18 -14.78
C VAL A 178 12.74 9.02 -14.16
N VAL A 179 12.33 9.15 -12.89
CA VAL A 179 11.50 8.18 -12.18
C VAL A 179 10.16 8.81 -11.85
N ASP A 180 9.09 8.28 -12.42
CA ASP A 180 7.73 8.65 -12.06
C ASP A 180 7.26 7.92 -10.80
N ALA A 181 7.05 8.69 -9.73
CA ALA A 181 6.47 8.29 -8.46
C ALA A 181 5.28 9.18 -8.08
N SER A 182 4.61 9.78 -9.08
CA SER A 182 3.47 10.71 -8.91
C SER A 182 2.16 10.02 -8.48
N GLY A 183 2.20 8.69 -8.34
CA GLY A 183 1.12 7.88 -7.79
C GLY A 183 -0.04 7.67 -8.77
N ARG A 184 -1.25 7.49 -8.22
CA ARG A 184 -2.43 7.06 -9.00
C ARG A 184 -2.82 8.04 -10.11
N SER A 185 -2.55 9.32 -9.90
CA SER A 185 -2.84 10.39 -10.85
C SER A 185 -1.70 10.65 -11.84
N THR A 186 -0.81 9.69 -12.05
CA THR A 186 0.28 9.81 -13.03
C THR A 186 -0.25 10.23 -14.40
N LYS A 187 0.53 11.10 -15.05
CA LYS A 187 0.34 11.56 -16.44
C LYS A 187 1.43 11.01 -17.37
N ALA A 188 2.25 10.08 -16.87
CA ALA A 188 3.32 9.48 -17.66
C ALA A 188 2.84 8.83 -18.98
N PRO A 189 1.68 8.14 -19.07
CA PRO A 189 1.20 7.64 -20.35
C PRO A 189 1.05 8.75 -21.40
N ASP A 190 0.45 9.89 -21.01
CA ASP A 190 0.25 11.04 -21.89
C ASP A 190 1.58 11.69 -22.27
N TRP A 191 2.49 11.88 -21.29
CA TRP A 191 3.80 12.47 -21.55
C TRP A 191 4.70 11.60 -22.44
N LEU A 192 4.63 10.27 -22.27
CA LEU A 192 5.34 9.33 -23.13
C LEU A 192 4.80 9.38 -24.56
N ALA A 193 3.48 9.38 -24.72
CA ALA A 193 2.85 9.53 -26.03
C ALA A 193 3.27 10.84 -26.72
N ALA A 194 3.34 11.95 -25.99
CA ALA A 194 3.72 13.25 -26.51
C ALA A 194 5.15 13.32 -27.08
N ILE A 195 6.09 12.54 -26.54
CA ILE A 195 7.46 12.42 -27.08
C ILE A 195 7.58 11.31 -28.13
N GLY A 196 6.47 10.73 -28.56
CA GLY A 196 6.40 9.67 -29.56
C GLY A 196 6.66 8.27 -29.02
N ALA A 197 6.74 8.05 -27.71
CA ALA A 197 6.75 6.70 -27.14
C ALA A 197 5.35 6.08 -27.14
N GLU A 198 5.27 4.77 -26.95
CA GLU A 198 3.98 4.09 -26.80
C GLU A 198 3.61 4.04 -25.31
N ALA A 199 2.36 4.38 -24.99
CA ALA A 199 1.81 4.29 -23.64
C ALA A 199 1.81 2.84 -23.14
N PRO A 200 1.98 2.59 -21.82
CA PRO A 200 1.91 1.24 -21.28
C PRO A 200 0.49 0.68 -21.42
N HIS A 201 0.38 -0.62 -21.65
CA HIS A 201 -0.90 -1.31 -21.48
C HIS A 201 -1.33 -1.25 -20.01
N GLU A 202 -2.54 -0.79 -19.73
CA GLU A 202 -3.11 -0.75 -18.38
C GLU A 202 -4.01 -1.96 -18.14
N GLU A 203 -3.80 -2.61 -17.00
CA GLU A 203 -4.68 -3.65 -16.48
C GLU A 203 -5.48 -3.06 -15.32
N THR A 204 -6.80 -3.11 -15.39
CA THR A 204 -7.70 -2.49 -14.40
C THR A 204 -8.64 -3.52 -13.80
N LEU A 205 -8.90 -3.35 -12.50
CA LEU A 205 -9.90 -4.11 -11.77
C LEU A 205 -10.56 -3.22 -10.72
N ASP A 206 -11.86 -3.00 -10.88
CA ASP A 206 -12.65 -2.09 -10.06
C ASP A 206 -13.79 -2.84 -9.36
N THR A 207 -13.77 -2.83 -8.03
CA THR A 207 -14.85 -3.37 -7.21
C THR A 207 -15.92 -2.32 -6.90
N GLY A 208 -15.65 -1.04 -7.16
CA GLY A 208 -16.45 0.08 -6.70
C GLY A 208 -16.33 0.32 -5.20
N LEU A 209 -15.28 -0.19 -4.53
CA LEU A 209 -15.07 0.02 -3.10
C LEU A 209 -15.03 1.53 -2.78
N ALA A 210 -15.81 1.95 -1.80
CA ALA A 210 -15.63 3.23 -1.16
C ALA A 210 -15.62 3.05 0.36
N TYR A 211 -14.92 3.96 1.03
CA TYR A 211 -14.81 3.93 2.48
C TYR A 211 -14.88 5.33 3.08
N GLY A 212 -15.40 5.39 4.29
CA GLY A 212 -15.42 6.56 5.16
C GLY A 212 -14.46 6.32 6.31
N THR A 213 -13.71 7.35 6.71
CA THR A 213 -12.80 7.31 7.85
C THR A 213 -13.11 8.45 8.81
N ARG A 214 -13.13 8.16 10.10
CA ARG A 214 -13.25 9.15 11.17
C ARG A 214 -12.32 8.79 12.32
N PHE A 215 -11.78 9.79 13.00
CA PHE A 215 -10.92 9.58 14.17
C PHE A 215 -11.73 9.76 15.44
N TYR A 216 -11.41 8.95 16.43
CA TYR A 216 -12.11 8.90 17.71
C TYR A 216 -11.10 8.91 18.85
N ARG A 217 -11.49 9.47 19.99
CA ARG A 217 -10.85 9.18 21.27
C ARG A 217 -11.36 7.81 21.72
N SER A 218 -10.43 6.99 22.20
CA SER A 218 -10.77 5.69 22.78
C SER A 218 -11.82 5.88 23.88
N PRO A 219 -12.79 4.95 24.01
CA PRO A 219 -13.58 4.83 25.22
C PRO A 219 -12.68 4.75 26.46
N ALA A 220 -13.25 5.09 27.63
CA ALA A 220 -12.61 4.81 28.91
C ALA A 220 -12.24 3.32 29.00
N ALA A 221 -11.18 3.01 29.76
CA ALA A 221 -10.70 1.63 29.90
C ALA A 221 -11.86 0.68 30.27
N ASP A 222 -12.10 -0.30 29.41
CA ASP A 222 -13.19 -1.27 29.55
C ASP A 222 -12.58 -2.62 29.93
N PRO A 223 -12.76 -3.11 31.17
CA PRO A 223 -12.18 -4.38 31.61
C PRO A 223 -12.77 -5.59 30.89
N SER A 224 -13.86 -5.42 30.12
CA SER A 224 -14.44 -6.51 29.32
C SER A 224 -13.67 -6.82 28.04
N THR A 225 -12.66 -6.02 27.67
CA THR A 225 -11.82 -6.33 26.51
C THR A 225 -10.36 -5.86 26.67
N ASP A 226 -9.44 -6.69 26.20
CA ASP A 226 -8.02 -6.37 26.04
C ASP A 226 -7.61 -6.24 24.56
N ALA A 227 -8.58 -6.14 23.66
CA ALA A 227 -8.37 -5.95 22.24
C ALA A 227 -7.92 -4.52 21.96
N LEU A 228 -6.85 -4.37 21.17
CA LEU A 228 -6.38 -3.06 20.71
C LEU A 228 -7.13 -2.58 19.47
N GLY A 229 -7.85 -3.46 18.78
CA GLY A 229 -8.56 -3.11 17.57
C GLY A 229 -9.48 -4.22 17.06
N TYR A 230 -10.31 -3.85 16.10
CA TYR A 230 -11.34 -4.70 15.50
C TYR A 230 -11.17 -4.71 13.99
N TYR A 231 -11.31 -5.88 13.36
CA TYR A 231 -11.21 -6.00 11.91
C TYR A 231 -12.26 -6.96 11.35
N VAL A 232 -13.24 -6.40 10.64
CA VAL A 232 -14.22 -7.13 9.85
C VAL A 232 -13.80 -7.09 8.38
N VAL A 233 -13.44 -8.26 7.85
CA VAL A 233 -12.98 -8.42 6.47
C VAL A 233 -14.18 -8.71 5.56
N PRO A 234 -14.37 -7.95 4.46
CA PRO A 234 -15.46 -8.19 3.54
C PRO A 234 -15.21 -9.45 2.72
N ASN A 235 -16.29 -10.04 2.22
CA ASN A 235 -16.28 -11.20 1.32
C ASN A 235 -17.47 -11.11 0.34
N PRO A 236 -17.56 -12.00 -0.67
CA PRO A 236 -18.60 -11.90 -1.70
C PRO A 236 -20.04 -11.99 -1.21
N THR A 237 -20.27 -12.52 0.00
CA THR A 237 -21.61 -12.65 0.62
C THR A 237 -21.87 -11.62 1.72
N GLN A 238 -20.85 -10.90 2.17
CA GLN A 238 -20.91 -9.84 3.19
C GLN A 238 -19.88 -8.78 2.81
N VAL A 239 -20.32 -7.77 2.07
CA VAL A 239 -19.45 -6.77 1.43
C VAL A 239 -19.05 -5.62 2.35
N HIS A 240 -19.64 -5.54 3.55
CA HIS A 240 -19.34 -4.50 4.53
C HIS A 240 -18.05 -4.82 5.27
N SER A 241 -17.20 -3.80 5.42
CA SER A 241 -15.92 -3.87 6.11
C SER A 241 -15.85 -2.81 7.20
N GLY A 242 -15.16 -3.12 8.28
CA GLY A 242 -15.00 -2.23 9.41
C GLY A 242 -13.66 -2.48 10.08
N VAL A 243 -12.90 -1.42 10.30
CA VAL A 243 -11.60 -1.49 10.96
C VAL A 243 -11.51 -0.41 12.03
N VAL A 244 -11.09 -0.80 13.23
CA VAL A 244 -10.77 0.08 14.34
C VAL A 244 -9.33 -0.20 14.74
N LEU A 245 -8.45 0.80 14.68
CA LEU A 245 -7.03 0.65 15.04
C LEU A 245 -6.52 1.82 15.87
N PRO A 246 -5.57 1.59 16.79
CA PRO A 246 -5.00 2.65 17.61
C PRO A 246 -4.06 3.52 16.77
N LEU A 247 -4.10 4.84 16.97
CA LEU A 247 -3.17 5.80 16.36
C LEU A 247 -2.07 6.26 17.33
N GLY A 248 -2.21 5.98 18.62
CA GLY A 248 -1.38 6.57 19.69
C GLY A 248 -2.13 7.68 20.43
N ASP A 249 -1.61 8.08 21.59
CA ASP A 249 -2.17 9.17 22.44
C ASP A 249 -3.67 9.01 22.79
N GLY A 250 -4.12 7.77 22.99
CA GLY A 250 -5.54 7.48 23.28
C GLY A 250 -6.49 7.69 22.11
N ARG A 251 -5.98 7.84 20.88
CA ARG A 251 -6.79 7.98 19.65
C ARG A 251 -6.87 6.68 18.87
N HIS A 252 -7.97 6.51 18.16
CA HIS A 252 -8.21 5.43 17.21
C HIS A 252 -8.70 6.00 15.88
N VAL A 253 -8.42 5.26 14.81
CA VAL A 253 -9.02 5.49 13.50
C VAL A 253 -10.07 4.41 13.26
N VAL A 254 -11.25 4.84 12.81
CA VAL A 254 -12.31 3.94 12.34
C VAL A 254 -12.47 4.12 10.85
N THR A 255 -12.41 3.03 10.09
CA THR A 255 -12.73 3.02 8.66
C THR A 255 -13.79 1.98 8.38
N LEU A 256 -14.91 2.44 7.82
CA LEU A 256 -15.97 1.59 7.32
C LEU A 256 -15.91 1.60 5.80
N GLY A 257 -16.23 0.49 5.15
CA GLY A 257 -16.22 0.41 3.70
C GLY A 257 -17.24 -0.56 3.15
N GLY A 258 -17.70 -0.27 1.94
CA GLY A 258 -18.61 -1.12 1.18
C GLY A 258 -18.43 -0.90 -0.32
N LEU A 259 -19.32 -1.50 -1.12
CA LEU A 259 -19.16 -1.53 -2.57
C LEU A 259 -20.26 -0.72 -3.25
N ARG A 260 -19.85 0.08 -4.25
CA ARG A 260 -20.73 0.75 -5.22
C ARG A 260 -21.78 1.65 -4.56
N ASP A 261 -23.04 1.23 -4.61
CA ASP A 261 -24.19 1.99 -4.12
C ASP A 261 -24.44 1.77 -2.61
N ASP A 262 -23.83 0.75 -2.01
CA ASP A 262 -23.91 0.47 -0.57
C ASP A 262 -22.60 0.81 0.14
N VAL A 263 -22.37 2.11 0.29
CA VAL A 263 -21.12 2.68 0.83
C VAL A 263 -21.41 3.62 1.99
N PRO A 264 -20.48 3.77 2.95
CA PRO A 264 -20.69 4.68 4.07
C PRO A 264 -20.80 6.13 3.59
N SER A 265 -21.69 6.88 4.25
CA SER A 265 -21.86 8.32 4.03
C SER A 265 -20.70 9.11 4.65
N THR A 266 -20.52 10.35 4.18
CA THR A 266 -19.69 11.35 4.87
C THR A 266 -20.50 12.18 5.89
N ASP A 267 -21.80 11.95 5.96
CA ASP A 267 -22.64 12.42 7.06
C ASP A 267 -22.32 11.63 8.33
N GLU A 268 -22.22 12.32 9.46
CA GLU A 268 -21.69 11.76 10.70
C GLU A 268 -22.60 10.72 11.33
N ASP A 269 -23.91 11.00 11.40
CA ASP A 269 -24.89 10.09 11.99
C ASP A 269 -25.07 8.84 11.11
N LEU A 270 -25.14 9.05 9.79
CA LEU A 270 -25.25 7.95 8.83
C LEU A 270 -23.98 7.08 8.77
N PHE A 271 -22.81 7.64 9.06
CA PHE A 271 -21.57 6.87 9.15
C PHE A 271 -21.61 5.89 10.33
N GLU A 272 -22.10 6.32 11.49
CA GLU A 272 -22.21 5.47 12.68
C GLU A 272 -23.34 4.44 12.53
N GLU A 273 -24.45 4.82 11.91
CA GLU A 273 -25.52 3.88 11.55
C GLU A 273 -25.01 2.78 10.60
N TYR A 274 -24.15 3.13 9.63
CA TYR A 274 -23.58 2.17 8.68
C TYR A 274 -22.83 1.03 9.36
N ALA A 275 -22.21 1.27 10.53
CA ALA A 275 -21.52 0.22 11.29
C ALA A 275 -22.46 -0.93 11.71
N ARG A 276 -23.77 -0.68 11.81
CA ARG A 276 -24.77 -1.71 12.14
C ARG A 276 -25.00 -2.73 11.02
N LYS A 277 -24.53 -2.45 9.79
CA LYS A 277 -24.58 -3.37 8.65
C LYS A 277 -23.49 -4.45 8.70
N LEU A 278 -22.50 -4.27 9.57
CA LEU A 278 -21.46 -5.27 9.82
C LEU A 278 -22.10 -6.55 10.39
N PRO A 279 -21.49 -7.73 10.16
CA PRO A 279 -22.05 -9.01 10.58
C PRO A 279 -22.18 -9.18 12.10
N HIS A 280 -21.60 -8.28 12.90
CA HIS A 280 -21.66 -8.32 14.35
C HIS A 280 -21.62 -6.88 14.94
N PRO A 281 -22.34 -6.59 16.04
CA PRO A 281 -22.46 -5.25 16.60
C PRO A 281 -21.19 -4.70 17.26
N VAL A 282 -20.15 -5.51 17.47
CA VAL A 282 -18.94 -5.14 18.25
C VAL A 282 -18.32 -3.79 17.84
N VAL A 283 -18.32 -3.45 16.55
CA VAL A 283 -17.81 -2.15 16.07
C VAL A 283 -18.79 -1.01 16.37
N SER A 284 -20.09 -1.22 16.17
CA SER A 284 -21.11 -0.21 16.50
C SER A 284 -21.22 0.04 18.02
N GLU A 285 -21.03 -0.98 18.84
CA GLU A 285 -20.99 -0.86 20.30
C GLU A 285 -19.74 -0.12 20.77
N TRP A 286 -18.59 -0.36 20.12
CA TRP A 286 -17.38 0.41 20.37
C TRP A 286 -17.57 1.89 20.00
N LEU A 287 -18.16 2.17 18.84
CA LEU A 287 -18.46 3.54 18.38
C LEU A 287 -19.38 4.29 19.34
N ALA A 288 -20.42 3.63 19.85
CA ALA A 288 -21.37 4.23 20.80
C ALA A 288 -20.73 4.70 22.12
N LYS A 289 -19.55 4.17 22.47
CA LYS A 289 -18.79 4.55 23.67
C LYS A 289 -17.64 5.53 23.37
N ALA A 290 -17.32 5.77 22.10
CA ALA A 290 -16.16 6.55 21.67
C ALA A 290 -16.54 8.00 21.38
N GLU A 291 -15.61 8.93 21.62
CA GLU A 291 -15.81 10.36 21.31
C GLU A 291 -15.27 10.67 19.91
N PRO A 292 -16.08 11.18 18.97
CA PRO A 292 -15.57 11.57 17.65
C PRO A 292 -14.69 12.82 17.72
N LEU A 293 -13.59 12.82 16.97
CA LEU A 293 -12.59 13.91 16.95
C LEU A 293 -12.54 14.69 15.64
N THR A 294 -13.12 14.16 14.56
CA THR A 294 -13.04 14.74 13.21
C THR A 294 -14.37 14.60 12.47
N PRO A 295 -14.55 15.33 11.35
CA PRO A 295 -15.53 14.95 10.34
C PRO A 295 -15.21 13.57 9.72
N VAL A 296 -16.15 13.03 8.95
CA VAL A 296 -15.95 11.81 8.16
C VAL A 296 -15.28 12.15 6.83
N TYR A 297 -14.13 11.52 6.55
CA TYR A 297 -13.41 11.64 5.30
C TYR A 297 -13.78 10.48 4.37
N GLY A 298 -14.34 10.77 3.19
CA GLY A 298 -14.68 9.77 2.19
C GLY A 298 -13.59 9.53 1.14
N SER A 299 -13.45 8.30 0.67
CA SER A 299 -12.59 7.91 -0.45
C SER A 299 -13.31 6.96 -1.41
N ARG A 300 -13.20 7.23 -2.72
CA ARG A 300 -13.87 6.47 -3.80
C ARG A 300 -12.93 6.01 -4.93
N LYS A 301 -11.63 6.34 -4.86
CA LYS A 301 -10.65 6.01 -5.92
C LYS A 301 -9.85 4.76 -5.54
N THR A 302 -10.49 3.60 -5.61
CA THR A 302 -9.96 2.33 -5.09
C THR A 302 -9.63 1.30 -6.16
N THR A 303 -9.86 1.63 -7.43
CA THR A 303 -9.54 0.78 -8.59
C THR A 303 -8.10 0.28 -8.53
N ASN A 304 -7.92 -1.02 -8.71
CA ASN A 304 -6.61 -1.62 -8.94
C ASN A 304 -6.18 -1.27 -10.37
N VAL A 305 -5.00 -0.69 -10.53
CA VAL A 305 -4.42 -0.35 -11.83
C VAL A 305 -2.98 -0.82 -11.90
N ARG A 306 -2.64 -1.62 -12.90
CA ARG A 306 -1.28 -2.08 -13.16
C ARG A 306 -0.85 -1.68 -14.55
N ARG A 307 0.21 -0.89 -14.65
CA ARG A 307 0.75 -0.38 -15.91
C ARG A 307 1.93 -1.22 -16.37
N ARG A 308 1.81 -1.82 -17.56
CA ARG A 308 2.75 -2.82 -18.08
C ARG A 308 3.95 -2.21 -18.78
N TYR A 309 4.71 -1.38 -18.05
CA TYR A 309 5.99 -0.82 -18.52
C TYR A 309 7.08 -1.90 -18.72
N ASP A 310 6.90 -3.09 -18.16
CA ASP A 310 7.78 -4.26 -18.29
C ASP A 310 7.72 -4.95 -19.67
N ARG A 311 6.63 -4.75 -20.41
CA ARG A 311 6.38 -5.41 -21.70
C ARG A 311 7.20 -4.76 -22.83
N PRO A 312 7.56 -5.53 -23.88
CA PRO A 312 8.14 -4.95 -25.10
C PRO A 312 7.21 -3.89 -25.69
N GLY A 313 7.80 -2.88 -26.32
CA GLY A 313 7.10 -1.76 -26.95
C GLY A 313 8.08 -0.65 -27.26
N ARG A 314 7.59 0.45 -27.84
CA ARG A 314 8.41 1.66 -28.05
C ARG A 314 8.57 2.41 -26.73
N ARG A 315 9.43 1.87 -25.86
CA ARG A 315 9.72 2.36 -24.50
C ARG A 315 11.08 3.06 -24.50
N PRO A 316 11.13 4.37 -24.21
CA PRO A 316 12.38 5.11 -24.23
C PRO A 316 13.27 4.68 -23.06
N ALA A 317 14.58 4.70 -23.28
CA ALA A 317 15.56 4.62 -22.19
C ALA A 317 15.44 5.84 -21.26
N GLY A 318 15.90 5.71 -20.02
CA GLY A 318 15.96 6.83 -19.07
C GLY A 318 14.63 7.18 -18.40
N PHE A 319 13.60 6.33 -18.49
CA PHE A 319 12.33 6.51 -17.77
C PHE A 319 11.95 5.25 -16.98
N LEU A 320 11.62 5.42 -15.70
CA LEU A 320 11.09 4.36 -14.83
C LEU A 320 9.80 4.82 -14.18
N ALA A 321 8.88 3.91 -13.90
CA ALA A 321 7.70 4.14 -13.07
C ALA A 321 7.78 3.27 -11.81
N THR A 322 7.38 3.82 -10.65
CA THR A 322 7.36 3.13 -9.36
C THR A 322 6.16 3.53 -8.49
N GLY A 323 5.92 2.79 -7.41
CA GLY A 323 4.77 3.00 -6.52
C GLY A 323 3.43 2.91 -7.25
N ASP A 324 2.45 3.70 -6.82
CA ASP A 324 1.10 3.74 -7.42
C ASP A 324 1.09 4.24 -8.88
N ALA A 325 2.17 4.85 -9.37
CA ALA A 325 2.30 5.18 -10.80
C ALA A 325 2.53 3.92 -11.65
N LEU A 326 3.23 2.92 -11.11
CA LEU A 326 3.44 1.61 -11.73
C LEU A 326 2.27 0.65 -11.45
N CYS A 327 1.92 0.49 -10.18
CA CYS A 327 0.93 -0.49 -9.74
C CYS A 327 0.20 0.04 -8.50
N ALA A 328 -1.05 0.44 -8.68
CA ALA A 328 -1.95 0.90 -7.64
C ALA A 328 -2.89 -0.23 -7.23
N PHE A 329 -3.02 -0.45 -5.92
CA PHE A 329 -3.85 -1.51 -5.35
C PHE A 329 -5.10 -0.94 -4.67
N ASN A 330 -6.10 -1.78 -4.47
CA ASN A 330 -7.17 -1.51 -3.54
C ASN A 330 -6.59 -1.30 -2.11
N PRO A 331 -6.81 -0.12 -1.48
CA PRO A 331 -6.19 0.21 -0.20
C PRO A 331 -6.58 -0.70 0.97
N ILE A 332 -7.67 -1.45 0.86
CA ILE A 332 -8.19 -2.31 1.94
C ILE A 332 -7.17 -3.35 2.43
N TYR A 333 -6.22 -3.74 1.58
CA TYR A 333 -5.20 -4.73 1.89
C TYR A 333 -3.97 -4.16 2.61
N GLY A 334 -3.84 -2.83 2.75
CA GLY A 334 -2.74 -2.20 3.51
C GLY A 334 -1.33 -2.38 2.91
N GLN A 335 -1.20 -2.81 1.66
CA GLN A 335 0.09 -3.19 1.07
C GLN A 335 0.88 -2.05 0.42
N GLY A 336 0.24 -0.91 0.14
CA GLY A 336 0.85 0.15 -0.69
C GLY A 336 2.19 0.69 -0.17
N MET A 337 2.29 0.97 1.14
CA MET A 337 3.54 1.48 1.73
C MET A 337 4.67 0.44 1.69
N ALA A 338 4.34 -0.84 1.96
CA ALA A 338 5.30 -1.92 1.87
C ALA A 338 5.78 -2.14 0.44
N VAL A 339 4.88 -2.12 -0.55
CA VAL A 339 5.26 -2.24 -1.97
C VAL A 339 6.14 -1.08 -2.41
N ALA A 340 5.89 0.15 -1.94
CA ALA A 340 6.77 1.28 -2.22
C ALA A 340 8.21 1.05 -1.71
N ALA A 341 8.35 0.57 -0.47
CA ALA A 341 9.66 0.25 0.12
C ALA A 341 10.34 -0.95 -0.56
N LEU A 342 9.60 -2.04 -0.82
CA LEU A 342 10.10 -3.21 -1.55
C LEU A 342 10.52 -2.86 -2.98
N SER A 343 9.80 -1.94 -3.64
CA SER A 343 10.17 -1.43 -4.97
C SER A 343 11.49 -0.65 -4.91
N ALA A 344 11.72 0.16 -3.87
CA ALA A 344 13.00 0.83 -3.68
C ALA A 344 14.14 -0.16 -3.42
N LEU A 345 13.93 -1.22 -2.64
CA LEU A 345 14.92 -2.30 -2.50
C LEU A 345 15.20 -3.01 -3.83
N ALA A 346 14.16 -3.27 -4.63
CA ALA A 346 14.31 -3.87 -5.95
C ALA A 346 15.09 -2.94 -6.90
N LEU A 347 14.87 -1.63 -6.83
CA LEU A 347 15.66 -0.62 -7.54
C LEU A 347 17.13 -0.71 -7.14
N ARG A 348 17.43 -0.68 -5.83
CA ARG A 348 18.80 -0.76 -5.29
C ARG A 348 19.50 -2.00 -5.79
N LYS A 349 18.85 -3.16 -5.64
CA LYS A 349 19.40 -4.46 -6.09
C LYS A 349 19.63 -4.48 -7.60
N ALA A 350 18.70 -3.95 -8.39
CA ALA A 350 18.83 -3.96 -9.85
C ALA A 350 19.95 -3.03 -10.36
N LEU A 351 20.17 -1.89 -9.70
CA LEU A 351 21.25 -0.95 -10.02
C LEU A 351 22.62 -1.42 -9.53
N ALA A 352 22.68 -2.16 -8.42
CA ALA A 352 23.92 -2.63 -7.81
C ALA A 352 24.41 -4.02 -8.29
N ASP A 353 23.66 -4.74 -9.14
CA ASP A 353 24.04 -6.10 -9.58
C ASP A 353 25.31 -6.07 -10.45
N PRO A 354 26.47 -6.57 -9.95
CA PRO A 354 27.73 -6.51 -10.70
C PRO A 354 27.75 -7.48 -11.89
N ARG A 355 26.81 -8.44 -11.94
CA ARG A 355 26.78 -9.48 -12.98
C ARG A 355 26.03 -9.03 -14.23
N ARG A 356 25.29 -7.92 -14.18
CA ARG A 356 24.37 -7.50 -15.23
C ARG A 356 24.33 -5.99 -15.33
N THR A 357 24.61 -5.45 -16.52
CA THR A 357 24.46 -4.01 -16.77
C THR A 357 23.01 -3.57 -16.52
N PRO A 358 22.72 -2.61 -15.64
CA PRO A 358 21.34 -2.20 -15.40
C PRO A 358 20.84 -1.44 -16.63
N THR A 359 19.75 -1.92 -17.22
CA THR A 359 19.07 -1.26 -18.34
C THR A 359 17.70 -0.78 -17.91
N THR A 360 17.12 0.26 -18.52
CA THR A 360 15.78 0.76 -18.14
C THR A 360 14.76 -0.38 -18.10
N ARG A 361 14.73 -1.24 -19.12
CA ARG A 361 13.81 -2.39 -19.16
C ARG A 361 14.02 -3.38 -18.01
N ARG A 362 15.28 -3.69 -17.68
CA ARG A 362 15.64 -4.63 -16.59
C ARG A 362 15.24 -4.06 -15.23
N VAL A 363 15.54 -2.80 -14.97
CA VAL A 363 15.17 -2.13 -13.72
C VAL A 363 13.65 -2.00 -13.61
N GLN A 364 12.97 -1.61 -14.69
CA GLN A 364 11.51 -1.54 -14.73
C GLN A 364 10.85 -2.89 -14.44
N ARG A 365 11.42 -3.99 -14.95
CA ARG A 365 10.95 -5.35 -14.66
C ARG A 365 11.16 -5.73 -13.19
N ALA A 366 12.30 -5.37 -12.59
CA ALA A 366 12.52 -5.57 -11.16
C ALA A 366 11.50 -4.80 -10.30
N LEU A 367 11.20 -3.54 -10.64
CA LEU A 367 10.15 -2.76 -9.98
C LEU A 367 8.77 -3.42 -10.14
N PHE A 368 8.46 -3.90 -11.34
CA PHE A 368 7.21 -4.61 -11.62
C PHE A 368 7.10 -5.91 -10.81
N ASP A 369 8.15 -6.72 -10.78
CA ASP A 369 8.19 -7.99 -10.07
C ASP A 369 8.03 -7.79 -8.55
N ALA A 370 8.58 -6.71 -7.98
CA ALA A 370 8.40 -6.35 -6.56
C ALA A 370 6.94 -6.06 -6.20
N SER A 371 6.13 -5.59 -7.15
CA SER A 371 4.71 -5.28 -6.96
C SER A 371 3.78 -6.49 -7.18
N LYS A 372 4.30 -7.57 -7.77
CA LYS A 372 3.49 -8.68 -8.31
C LYS A 372 2.70 -9.42 -7.24
N GLN A 373 3.32 -9.76 -6.11
CA GLN A 373 2.64 -10.51 -5.04
C GLN A 373 1.45 -9.72 -4.47
N ALA A 374 1.63 -8.42 -4.22
CA ALA A 374 0.55 -7.56 -3.74
C ALA A 374 -0.60 -7.44 -4.75
N TRP A 375 -0.26 -7.38 -6.05
CA TRP A 375 -1.26 -7.44 -7.11
C TRP A 375 -2.03 -8.76 -7.11
N ASP A 376 -1.33 -9.89 -7.05
CA ASP A 376 -1.93 -11.21 -7.12
C ASP A 376 -2.86 -11.47 -5.91
N ILE A 377 -2.51 -10.96 -4.71
CA ILE A 377 -3.38 -10.98 -3.52
C ILE A 377 -4.61 -10.08 -3.74
N SER A 378 -4.39 -8.81 -4.07
CA SER A 378 -5.47 -7.81 -4.15
C SER A 378 -6.45 -8.13 -5.27
N ALA A 379 -5.94 -8.37 -6.49
CA ALA A 379 -6.75 -8.72 -7.64
C ALA A 379 -7.41 -10.09 -7.47
N GLY A 380 -6.72 -11.08 -6.86
CA GLY A 380 -7.28 -12.41 -6.63
C GLY A 380 -8.50 -12.39 -5.72
N ALA A 381 -8.47 -11.58 -4.66
CA ALA A 381 -9.60 -11.39 -3.75
C ALA A 381 -10.71 -10.55 -4.42
N ASP A 382 -10.36 -9.44 -5.06
CA ASP A 382 -11.32 -8.51 -5.67
C ASP A 382 -12.06 -9.09 -6.90
N LYS A 383 -11.45 -10.02 -7.66
CA LYS A 383 -12.09 -10.71 -8.80
C LYS A 383 -13.36 -11.46 -8.44
N ASN A 384 -13.51 -11.86 -7.18
CA ASN A 384 -14.67 -12.62 -6.71
C ASN A 384 -15.74 -11.71 -6.09
N MET A 385 -15.49 -10.40 -5.97
CA MET A 385 -16.43 -9.46 -5.38
C MET A 385 -17.61 -9.16 -6.33
N PRO A 386 -18.82 -8.98 -5.80
CA PRO A 386 -20.00 -8.64 -6.58
C PRO A 386 -19.80 -7.36 -7.40
N GLY A 387 -20.17 -7.42 -8.68
CA GLY A 387 -20.10 -6.27 -9.56
C GLY A 387 -18.67 -5.84 -9.91
N VAL A 388 -17.65 -6.68 -9.81
CA VAL A 388 -16.30 -6.30 -10.29
C VAL A 388 -16.31 -6.02 -11.81
N THR A 389 -15.61 -4.96 -12.24
CA THR A 389 -15.41 -4.60 -13.65
C THR A 389 -13.92 -4.44 -13.97
N GLY A 390 -13.57 -4.45 -15.26
CA GLY A 390 -12.20 -4.21 -15.73
C GLY A 390 -11.67 -5.31 -16.63
N ASN A 391 -10.58 -5.03 -17.33
CA ASN A 391 -9.99 -5.96 -18.31
C ASN A 391 -9.18 -7.09 -17.66
N ALA A 392 -8.87 -6.98 -16.36
CA ALA A 392 -8.12 -7.99 -15.61
C ALA A 392 -9.01 -9.06 -14.95
N VAL A 393 -10.34 -9.01 -15.12
CA VAL A 393 -11.31 -9.89 -14.46
C VAL A 393 -11.26 -11.35 -14.95
N GLY A 394 -10.71 -11.60 -16.14
CA GLY A 394 -10.68 -12.93 -16.77
C GLY A 394 -10.18 -14.06 -15.86
N THR A 395 -10.83 -15.22 -15.97
CA THR A 395 -10.51 -16.44 -15.22
C THR A 395 -10.12 -17.57 -16.17
N GLY A 396 -8.96 -18.19 -15.92
CA GLY A 396 -8.55 -19.44 -16.56
C GLY A 396 -9.07 -20.68 -15.80
N VAL A 397 -9.05 -21.85 -16.43
CA VAL A 397 -9.46 -23.11 -15.78
C VAL A 397 -8.59 -23.43 -14.55
N THR A 398 -7.30 -23.07 -14.60
CA THR A 398 -6.35 -23.17 -13.46
C THR A 398 -6.76 -22.32 -12.25
N ASP A 399 -7.56 -21.27 -12.45
CA ASP A 399 -7.97 -20.38 -11.36
C ASP A 399 -9.01 -21.02 -10.45
N ARG A 400 -9.77 -22.01 -10.95
CA ARG A 400 -10.77 -22.73 -10.15
C ARG A 400 -10.13 -23.60 -9.08
N LEU A 401 -9.08 -24.35 -9.44
CA LEU A 401 -8.36 -25.22 -8.50
C LEU A 401 -7.61 -24.39 -7.45
N THR A 402 -6.90 -23.35 -7.90
CA THR A 402 -6.21 -22.42 -7.02
C THR A 402 -7.19 -21.73 -6.07
N GLY A 403 -8.32 -21.24 -6.58
CA GLY A 403 -9.38 -20.62 -5.77
C GLY A 403 -9.99 -21.59 -4.75
N TRP A 404 -10.22 -22.85 -5.15
CA TRP A 404 -10.68 -23.91 -4.25
C TRP A 404 -9.68 -24.17 -3.11
N TYR A 405 -8.39 -24.23 -3.43
CA TYR A 405 -7.33 -24.41 -2.43
C TYR A 405 -7.25 -23.22 -1.48
N MET A 406 -7.30 -21.98 -2.01
CA MET A 406 -7.24 -20.77 -1.20
C MET A 406 -8.43 -20.62 -0.25
N ARG A 407 -9.64 -21.04 -0.65
CA ARG A 407 -10.78 -21.11 0.28
C ARG A 407 -10.50 -22.07 1.46
N ARG A 408 -9.85 -23.20 1.22
CA ARG A 408 -9.45 -24.14 2.29
C ARG A 408 -8.35 -23.58 3.20
N VAL A 409 -7.40 -22.83 2.64
CA VAL A 409 -6.39 -22.09 3.41
C VAL A 409 -7.08 -21.10 4.34
N GLN A 410 -7.96 -20.25 3.81
CA GLN A 410 -8.67 -19.23 4.59
C GLN A 410 -9.54 -19.84 5.70
N ALA A 411 -10.24 -20.95 5.43
CA ALA A 411 -11.03 -21.65 6.43
C ALA A 411 -10.22 -22.18 7.62
N ARG A 412 -8.90 -22.41 7.45
CA ARG A 412 -8.02 -22.92 8.52
C ARG A 412 -7.13 -21.85 9.14
N ALA A 413 -6.91 -20.73 8.45
CA ALA A 413 -6.03 -19.67 8.89
C ALA A 413 -6.47 -18.98 10.19
N SER A 414 -7.77 -19.05 10.50
CA SER A 414 -8.39 -18.49 11.71
C SER A 414 -8.02 -19.22 13.00
N GLY A 415 -7.65 -20.51 12.94
CA GLY A 415 -7.41 -21.32 14.14
C GLY A 415 -6.27 -22.35 14.06
N ASN A 416 -5.68 -22.59 12.88
CA ASN A 416 -4.56 -23.54 12.72
C ASN A 416 -3.24 -22.77 12.49
N PRO A 417 -2.31 -22.73 13.46
CA PRO A 417 -1.03 -22.01 13.30
C PRO A 417 -0.18 -22.50 12.13
N VAL A 418 -0.24 -23.79 11.78
CA VAL A 418 0.50 -24.36 10.62
C VAL A 418 0.06 -23.72 9.31
N VAL A 419 -1.19 -23.25 9.22
CA VAL A 419 -1.74 -22.57 8.04
C VAL A 419 -1.76 -21.06 8.22
N GLY A 420 -2.18 -20.57 9.39
CA GLY A 420 -2.35 -19.16 9.69
C GLY A 420 -1.05 -18.36 9.68
N THR A 421 0.05 -18.93 10.20
CA THR A 421 1.36 -18.26 10.19
C THR A 421 1.89 -18.01 8.77
N PRO A 422 2.02 -19.01 7.89
CA PRO A 422 2.46 -18.75 6.52
C PRO A 422 1.45 -17.92 5.71
N PHE A 423 0.15 -18.02 6.01
CA PHE A 423 -0.86 -17.15 5.42
C PHE A 423 -0.65 -15.68 5.78
N ARG A 424 -0.46 -15.37 7.07
CA ARG A 424 -0.14 -14.01 7.52
C ARG A 424 1.19 -13.54 6.95
N ALA A 425 2.24 -14.37 6.95
CA ALA A 425 3.54 -14.00 6.37
C ALA A 425 3.43 -13.62 4.88
N ALA A 426 2.59 -14.32 4.11
CA ALA A 426 2.33 -13.98 2.72
C ALA A 426 1.54 -12.67 2.55
N LEU A 427 0.53 -12.43 3.40
CA LEU A 427 -0.24 -11.18 3.40
C LEU A 427 0.60 -9.97 3.82
N THR A 428 1.52 -10.16 4.78
CA THR A 428 2.45 -9.12 5.26
C THR A 428 3.70 -8.96 4.39
N LEU A 429 3.77 -9.68 3.27
CA LEU A 429 4.87 -9.64 2.28
C LEU A 429 6.25 -9.99 2.88
N THR A 430 6.28 -10.83 3.92
CA THR A 430 7.52 -11.35 4.52
C THR A 430 7.92 -12.71 3.98
N ALA A 431 7.00 -13.40 3.31
CA ALA A 431 7.21 -14.66 2.63
C ALA A 431 6.46 -14.71 1.29
N PRO A 432 6.91 -15.54 0.32
CA PRO A 432 6.20 -15.70 -0.94
C PRO A 432 4.89 -16.48 -0.75
N LEU A 433 3.88 -16.18 -1.58
CA LEU A 433 2.61 -16.94 -1.62
C LEU A 433 2.80 -18.45 -1.85
N THR A 434 3.90 -18.86 -2.50
CA THR A 434 4.24 -20.27 -2.71
C THR A 434 4.47 -21.03 -1.40
N GLY A 435 4.77 -20.33 -0.30
CA GLY A 435 4.87 -20.93 1.03
C GLY A 435 3.57 -21.59 1.50
N LEU A 436 2.42 -21.17 0.97
CA LEU A 436 1.13 -21.80 1.26
C LEU A 436 0.98 -23.20 0.67
N PHE A 437 1.89 -23.61 -0.21
CA PHE A 437 1.93 -24.93 -0.83
C PHE A 437 3.05 -25.82 -0.28
N ALA A 438 3.76 -25.36 0.76
CA ALA A 438 4.76 -26.19 1.43
C ALA A 438 4.11 -27.49 1.96
N PRO A 439 4.84 -28.63 1.99
CA PRO A 439 4.24 -29.95 2.27
C PRO A 439 3.44 -30.01 3.58
N SER A 440 3.92 -29.38 4.64
CA SER A 440 3.22 -29.32 5.95
C SER A 440 1.91 -28.53 5.86
N VAL A 441 1.93 -27.37 5.20
CA VAL A 441 0.76 -26.51 4.98
C VAL A 441 -0.26 -27.22 4.09
N ALA A 442 0.19 -27.78 2.96
CA ALA A 442 -0.66 -28.51 2.03
C ALA A 442 -1.32 -29.72 2.71
N ARG A 443 -0.58 -30.48 3.53
CA ARG A 443 -1.14 -31.59 4.30
C ARG A 443 -2.23 -31.10 5.27
N ALA A 444 -1.98 -30.01 6.01
CA ALA A 444 -2.97 -29.44 6.92
C ALA A 444 -4.21 -28.91 6.18
N VAL A 445 -4.03 -28.30 5.01
CA VAL A 445 -5.11 -27.74 4.18
C VAL A 445 -5.95 -28.82 3.52
N LEU A 446 -5.33 -29.89 3.03
CA LEU A 446 -6.01 -30.95 2.27
C LEU A 446 -6.64 -32.02 3.17
N PHE A 447 -5.99 -32.37 4.28
CA PHE A 447 -6.36 -33.52 5.10
C PHE A 447 -6.66 -33.15 6.56
N GLY A 448 -6.28 -31.96 7.01
CA GLY A 448 -6.57 -31.51 8.37
C GLY A 448 -8.02 -31.05 8.53
N PRO A 449 -8.63 -31.24 9.72
CA PRO A 449 -9.94 -30.68 10.02
C PRO A 449 -9.88 -29.15 9.98
N VAL A 450 -11.04 -28.53 9.75
CA VAL A 450 -11.19 -27.09 9.99
C VAL A 450 -11.29 -26.90 11.50
N PRO A 451 -10.38 -26.11 12.13
CA PRO A 451 -10.45 -25.87 13.57
C PRO A 451 -11.77 -25.20 13.94
N GLU A 452 -12.32 -25.58 15.08
CA GLU A 452 -13.39 -24.80 15.69
C GLU A 452 -12.84 -23.43 16.09
N THR A 453 -13.64 -22.41 15.80
CA THR A 453 -13.34 -21.02 16.13
C THR A 453 -14.39 -20.49 17.10
N PRO A 454 -14.07 -19.45 17.89
CA PRO A 454 -15.05 -18.84 18.80
C PRO A 454 -16.37 -18.51 18.08
N ALA A 455 -17.50 -18.77 18.76
CA ALA A 455 -18.82 -18.38 18.27
C ALA A 455 -19.07 -16.88 18.48
N GLU A 456 -18.54 -16.34 19.56
CA GLU A 456 -18.59 -14.92 19.96
C GLU A 456 -17.22 -14.26 19.75
N PRO A 457 -17.16 -12.92 19.63
CA PRO A 457 -15.88 -12.21 19.51
C PRO A 457 -15.01 -12.51 20.75
N PRO A 458 -13.75 -12.97 20.57
CA PRO A 458 -12.85 -13.25 21.70
C PRO A 458 -12.32 -11.93 22.27
N LEU A 459 -13.07 -11.31 23.18
CA LEU A 459 -12.78 -9.99 23.72
C LEU A 459 -11.59 -9.99 24.69
N LEU A 460 -11.30 -11.13 25.32
CA LEU A 460 -10.15 -11.33 26.21
C LEU A 460 -9.19 -12.40 25.66
N ARG A 461 -7.88 -12.21 25.88
CA ARG A 461 -6.88 -13.25 25.60
C ARG A 461 -7.12 -14.46 26.48
N GLY A 462 -7.04 -15.66 25.89
CA GLY A 462 -7.15 -16.93 26.63
C GLY A 462 -8.58 -17.51 26.74
N GLU A 463 -9.62 -16.82 26.25
CA GLU A 463 -10.99 -17.37 26.21
C GLU A 463 -11.15 -18.56 25.23
N ALA A 464 -10.13 -18.88 24.42
CA ALA A 464 -10.17 -19.96 23.45
C ALA A 464 -10.02 -21.39 24.04
N GLY A 465 -10.33 -21.60 25.32
CA GLY A 465 -10.03 -22.86 26.03
C GLY A 465 -11.05 -23.29 27.08
N GLY A 466 -12.32 -22.93 26.94
CA GLY A 466 -13.38 -23.35 27.86
C GLY A 466 -14.39 -24.30 27.21
N SER A 467 -14.09 -25.61 27.32
CA SER A 467 -14.95 -26.82 27.23
C SER A 467 -15.93 -26.99 26.07
#